data_AF-A0A7V7E046-F1
#
_entry.id   AF-A0A7V7E046-F1
#
_cell.length_a   1.000
_cell.length_b   1.000
_cell.length_c   1.000
_cell.angle_alpha   90.00
_cell.angle_beta   90.00
_cell.angle_gamma   90.00
#
_symmetry.space_group_name_H-M   'P 1'
#
loop_
_entity.id
_entity.type
_entity.pdbx_description
1 polymer ?
#
loop_
_entity_poly.entity_id
_entity_poly.type
_entity_poly.pdbx_seq_one_letter_code
_entity_poly.pdbx_strand_id
1 'polypeptide(L)'
;MNTEITHTGDGACVRVDPGICGFACAVYARKLEARKVKIDIDGSECKQIQRLSELITQIEFRDVFLPLTRNPVFVSAEKAGCHPSCVIPTAVIKAAEVALGLALKCDVVIQFKS
;
A
#
# COMPACT_ATOMS: atom_id res chain seq x y z
N MET A 1 -6.48 -0.37 -24.43
CA MET A 1 -5.06 -0.34 -24.82
C MET A 1 -4.29 -0.82 -23.59
N ASN A 2 -4.00 -2.12 -23.53
CA ASN A 2 -3.38 -2.76 -22.37
C ASN A 2 -1.89 -2.46 -22.40
N THR A 3 -1.41 -1.64 -21.48
CA THR A 3 0.02 -1.49 -21.25
C THR A 3 0.44 -2.61 -20.31
N GLU A 4 1.00 -3.68 -20.88
CA GLU A 4 1.75 -4.66 -20.10
C GLU A 4 2.92 -3.95 -19.42
N ILE A 5 2.83 -3.78 -18.10
CA ILE A 5 3.94 -3.28 -17.29
C ILE A 5 4.88 -4.47 -17.07
N THR A 6 5.96 -4.51 -17.85
CA THR A 6 7.07 -5.45 -17.65
C THR A 6 7.75 -5.17 -16.30
N HIS A 7 7.54 -6.03 -15.30
CA HIS A 7 8.12 -5.90 -13.97
C HIS A 7 9.51 -6.54 -13.90
N THR A 8 10.54 -5.81 -14.33
CA THR A 8 11.95 -6.14 -14.08
C THR A 8 12.58 -5.01 -13.25
N GLY A 9 12.58 -5.15 -11.91
CA GLY A 9 13.25 -4.21 -11.00
C GLY A 9 12.75 -4.29 -9.54
N ASP A 10 13.66 -4.10 -8.59
CA ASP A 10 13.48 -4.15 -7.13
C ASP A 10 12.18 -3.50 -6.64
N GLY A 11 11.19 -4.34 -6.29
CA GLY A 11 9.89 -3.88 -5.83
C GLY A 11 8.96 -4.98 -5.34
N ALA A 12 7.80 -4.56 -4.85
CA ALA A 12 6.73 -5.43 -4.37
C ALA A 12 5.40 -5.04 -5.02
N CYS A 13 4.58 -6.04 -5.31
CA CYS A 13 3.18 -5.86 -5.68
C CYS A 13 2.35 -6.67 -4.68
N VAL A 14 1.35 -6.02 -4.08
CA VAL A 14 0.42 -6.64 -3.13
C VAL A 14 -0.98 -6.53 -3.69
N ARG A 15 -1.62 -7.66 -3.96
CA ARG A 15 -3.06 -7.71 -4.23
C ARG A 15 -3.79 -7.71 -2.88
N VAL A 16 -4.76 -6.80 -2.72
CA VAL A 16 -5.48 -6.63 -1.46
C VAL A 16 -6.94 -7.00 -1.66
N ASP A 17 -7.40 -7.97 -0.89
CA ASP A 17 -8.82 -8.27 -0.70
C ASP A 17 -9.29 -7.61 0.61
N PRO A 18 -10.14 -6.56 0.55
CA PRO A 18 -10.58 -5.83 1.74
C PRO A 18 -11.78 -6.48 2.43
N GLY A 19 -12.19 -7.68 2.01
CA GLY A 19 -13.33 -8.39 2.57
C GLY A 19 -14.66 -7.81 2.08
N ILE A 20 -15.65 -7.71 2.96
CA ILE A 20 -17.06 -7.51 2.59
C ILE A 20 -17.35 -6.20 1.83
N CYS A 21 -16.49 -5.17 1.91
CA CYS A 21 -16.70 -3.97 1.12
C CYS A 21 -16.45 -4.18 -0.38
N GLY A 22 -15.72 -5.23 -0.76
CA GLY A 22 -15.52 -5.67 -2.15
C GLY A 22 -14.59 -4.79 -3.00
N PHE A 23 -14.08 -3.68 -2.48
CA PHE A 23 -13.27 -2.72 -3.26
C PHE A 23 -11.78 -3.10 -3.35
N ALA A 24 -11.50 -4.28 -3.92
CA ALA A 24 -10.16 -4.80 -4.09
C ALA A 24 -9.23 -3.85 -4.85
N CYS A 25 -7.92 -3.97 -4.63
CA CYS A 25 -6.93 -3.16 -5.32
C CYS A 25 -5.58 -3.89 -5.44
N ALA A 26 -4.68 -3.33 -6.25
CA ALA A 26 -3.28 -3.68 -6.27
C ALA A 26 -2.45 -2.51 -5.75
N VAL A 27 -1.50 -2.78 -4.87
CA VAL A 27 -0.52 -1.81 -4.38
C VAL A 27 0.84 -2.17 -4.96
N TYR A 28 1.42 -1.23 -5.70
CA TYR A 28 2.76 -1.36 -6.27
C TYR A 28 3.72 -0.48 -5.49
N ALA A 29 4.82 -1.09 -5.03
CA ALA A 29 5.93 -0.42 -4.38
C ALA A 29 7.19 -0.64 -5.20
N ARG A 30 7.73 0.44 -5.77
CA ARG A 30 8.93 0.40 -6.63
C ARG A 30 10.05 1.20 -6.00
N LYS A 31 11.23 0.60 -5.87
CA LYS A 31 12.39 1.32 -5.34
C LYS A 31 12.79 2.44 -6.29
N LEU A 32 12.84 3.67 -5.78
CA LEU A 32 13.37 4.84 -6.51
C LEU A 32 14.85 5.04 -6.20
N GLU A 33 15.20 4.93 -4.91
CA GLU A 33 16.56 5.07 -4.38
C GLU A 33 16.77 4.10 -3.23
N ALA A 34 17.98 4.03 -2.67
CA ALA A 34 18.30 3.14 -1.55
C ALA A 34 17.33 3.27 -0.35
N ARG A 35 16.79 4.45 -0.10
CA ARG A 35 15.93 4.76 1.06
C ARG A 35 14.56 5.32 0.68
N LYS A 36 14.12 5.14 -0.57
CA LYS A 36 12.91 5.77 -1.09
C LYS A 36 12.17 4.87 -2.06
N VAL A 37 10.86 4.77 -1.89
CA VAL A 37 9.97 3.91 -2.69
C VAL A 37 8.84 4.75 -3.25
N LYS A 38 8.51 4.54 -4.53
CA LYS A 38 7.29 5.03 -5.18
C LYS A 38 6.14 4.07 -4.88
N ILE A 39 4.99 4.64 -4.56
CA ILE A 39 3.75 3.91 -4.31
C ILE A 39 2.74 4.26 -5.41
N ASP A 40 2.11 3.22 -5.97
CA ASP A 40 0.95 3.35 -6.84
C ASP A 40 -0.15 2.40 -6.32
N ILE A 41 -1.38 2.87 -6.17
CA ILE A 41 -2.54 2.05 -5.80
C ILE A 41 -3.49 2.05 -7.00
N ASP A 42 -3.86 0.87 -7.48
CA ASP A 42 -4.64 0.71 -8.72
C ASP A 42 -5.84 -0.23 -8.53
N GLY A 43 -6.88 -0.02 -9.35
CA GLY A 43 -8.02 -0.92 -9.48
C GLY A 43 -9.11 -0.83 -8.39
N SER A 44 -8.99 0.06 -7.39
CA SER A 44 -10.04 0.23 -6.37
C SER A 44 -11.16 1.15 -6.85
N GLU A 45 -12.41 0.72 -6.70
CA GLU A 45 -13.59 1.57 -6.90
C GLU A 45 -13.97 2.38 -5.63
N CYS A 46 -13.24 2.20 -4.53
CA CYS A 46 -13.46 2.96 -3.30
C CYS A 46 -12.92 4.40 -3.43
N LYS A 47 -13.81 5.40 -3.35
CA LYS A 47 -13.45 6.83 -3.44
C LYS A 47 -12.43 7.29 -2.38
N GLN A 48 -12.43 6.67 -1.20
CA GLN A 48 -11.44 6.92 -0.16
C GLN A 48 -10.06 6.41 -0.57
N ILE A 49 -9.98 5.23 -1.19
CA ILE A 49 -8.73 4.63 -1.64
C ILE A 49 -8.17 5.36 -2.88
N GLN A 50 -9.05 5.81 -3.78
CA GLN A 50 -8.66 6.67 -4.89
C GLN A 50 -8.02 7.97 -4.39
N ARG A 51 -8.66 8.65 -3.43
CA ARG A 51 -8.06 9.84 -2.78
C ARG A 51 -6.76 9.52 -2.05
N LEU A 52 -6.69 8.38 -1.36
CA LEU A 52 -5.43 7.94 -0.74
C LEU A 52 -4.33 7.79 -1.77
N SER A 53 -4.61 7.18 -2.93
CA SER A 53 -3.63 6.97 -4.02
C SER A 53 -3.05 8.29 -4.54
N GLU A 54 -3.82 9.36 -4.51
CA GLU A 54 -3.37 10.71 -4.89
C GLU A 54 -2.50 11.34 -3.79
N LEU A 55 -2.80 11.07 -2.52
CA LEU A 55 -2.10 11.64 -1.36
C LEU A 55 -0.79 10.92 -1.03
N ILE A 56 -0.67 9.61 -1.31
CA ILE A 56 0.52 8.81 -0.97
C ILE A 56 1.20 8.25 -2.22
N THR A 57 2.13 9.04 -2.77
CA THR A 57 2.88 8.67 -3.99
C THR A 57 4.28 8.12 -3.69
N GLN A 58 4.77 8.29 -2.46
CA GLN A 58 6.11 7.89 -2.07
C GLN A 58 6.21 7.64 -0.56
N ILE A 59 7.14 6.77 -0.17
CA ILE A 59 7.47 6.44 1.22
C ILE A 59 8.99 6.43 1.37
N GLU A 60 9.49 7.09 2.42
CA GLU A 60 10.89 7.03 2.79
C GLU A 60 11.17 5.93 3.82
N PHE A 61 12.42 5.49 3.89
CA PHE A 61 12.88 4.48 4.84
C PHE A 61 12.50 4.79 6.29
N ARG A 62 12.53 6.06 6.71
CA ARG A 62 12.21 6.43 8.10
C ARG A 62 10.71 6.28 8.41
N ASP A 63 9.87 6.41 7.39
CA ASP A 63 8.42 6.56 7.57
C ASP A 63 7.79 5.25 8.07
N VAL A 64 8.32 4.10 7.64
CA VAL A 64 7.86 2.77 8.07
C VAL A 64 8.05 2.49 9.57
N PHE A 65 8.88 3.29 10.25
CA PHE A 65 9.12 3.20 11.70
C PHE A 65 8.37 4.27 12.51
N LEU A 66 7.68 5.21 11.85
CA LEU A 66 6.92 6.24 12.55
C LEU A 66 5.65 5.64 13.19
N PRO A 67 5.23 6.14 14.37
CA PRO A 67 3.96 5.73 14.96
C PRO A 67 2.80 6.14 14.06
N LEU A 68 1.67 5.42 14.16
CA LEU A 68 0.48 5.61 13.32
C LEU A 68 0.07 7.09 13.15
N THR A 69 0.02 7.84 14.24
CA THR A 69 -0.39 9.27 14.25
C THR A 69 0.56 10.20 13.52
N ARG A 70 1.76 9.74 13.15
CA ARG A 70 2.76 10.51 12.41
C ARG A 70 3.20 9.82 11.12
N ASN A 71 2.72 8.62 10.85
CA ASN A 71 3.07 7.86 9.66
C ASN A 71 2.32 8.45 8.45
N PRO A 72 3.02 8.84 7.36
CA PRO A 72 2.39 9.54 6.24
C PRO A 72 1.29 8.72 5.55
N VAL A 73 1.37 7.39 5.55
CA VAL A 73 0.32 6.54 4.99
C VAL A 73 -0.97 6.66 5.78
N PHE A 74 -0.89 6.57 7.11
CA PHE A 74 -2.07 6.61 7.98
C PHE A 74 -2.64 8.03 8.13
N VAL A 75 -1.78 9.04 8.19
CA VAL A 75 -2.21 10.45 8.15
C VAL A 75 -2.91 10.77 6.83
N SER A 76 -2.42 10.26 5.69
CA SER A 76 -3.10 10.40 4.40
C SER A 76 -4.39 9.59 4.33
N ALA A 77 -4.44 8.41 4.93
CA ALA A 77 -5.65 7.59 5.00
C ALA A 77 -6.76 8.29 5.81
N GLU A 78 -6.42 8.91 6.93
CA GLU A 78 -7.32 9.76 7.71
C GLU A 78 -7.85 10.93 6.86
N LYS A 79 -6.96 11.67 6.19
CA LYS A 79 -7.35 12.78 5.28
C LYS A 79 -8.24 12.31 4.13
N ALA A 80 -8.01 11.10 3.60
CA ALA A 80 -8.82 10.49 2.56
C ALA A 80 -10.18 9.99 3.05
N GLY A 81 -10.40 9.95 4.38
CA GLY A 81 -11.62 9.48 5.02
C GLY A 81 -11.74 7.95 5.06
N CYS A 82 -10.62 7.22 5.05
CA CYS A 82 -10.63 5.77 5.19
C CYS A 82 -11.19 5.37 6.57
N HIS A 83 -12.00 4.30 6.62
CA HIS A 83 -12.37 3.73 7.91
C HIS A 83 -11.14 3.07 8.56
N PRO A 84 -11.03 3.07 9.91
CA PRO A 84 -9.80 2.65 10.60
C PRO A 84 -9.39 1.20 10.32
N SER A 85 -10.35 0.31 10.07
CA SER A 85 -10.12 -1.11 9.80
C SER A 85 -9.77 -1.44 8.36
N CYS A 86 -9.65 -0.44 7.47
CA CYS A 86 -9.31 -0.72 6.08
C CYS A 86 -7.89 -1.30 6.01
N VAL A 87 -7.76 -2.46 5.38
CA VAL A 87 -6.46 -3.17 5.26
C VAL A 87 -5.55 -2.56 4.19
N ILE A 88 -6.08 -1.74 3.28
CA ILE A 88 -5.33 -1.18 2.15
C ILE A 88 -4.20 -0.24 2.61
N PRO A 89 -4.41 0.73 3.54
CA PRO A 89 -3.30 1.50 4.12
C PRO A 89 -2.20 0.62 4.73
N THR A 90 -2.56 -0.49 5.38
CA THR A 90 -1.57 -1.43 5.93
C THR A 90 -0.81 -2.14 4.81
N ALA A 91 -1.48 -2.53 3.72
CA ALA A 91 -0.84 -3.14 2.56
C ALA A 91 0.18 -2.21 1.88
N VAL A 92 -0.06 -0.89 1.88
CA VAL A 92 0.91 0.12 1.42
C VAL A 92 2.21 0.07 2.22
N ILE A 93 2.12 0.01 3.55
CA ILE A 93 3.30 -0.15 4.41
C ILE A 93 4.01 -1.48 4.13
N LYS A 94 3.27 -2.59 4.01
CA LYS A 94 3.86 -3.91 3.74
C LYS A 94 4.57 -3.98 2.39
N ALA A 95 4.00 -3.37 1.35
CA ALA A 95 4.65 -3.28 0.06
C ALA A 95 5.95 -2.45 0.15
N ALA A 96 5.94 -1.33 0.88
CA ALA A 96 7.11 -0.48 1.09
C ALA A 96 8.22 -1.18 1.90
N GLU A 97 7.89 -1.90 2.97
CA GLU A 97 8.84 -2.68 3.76
C GLU A 97 9.62 -3.67 2.88
N VAL A 98 8.91 -4.41 2.01
CA VAL A 98 9.55 -5.35 1.08
C VAL A 98 10.40 -4.62 0.04
N ALA A 99 9.88 -3.54 -0.56
CA ALA A 99 10.62 -2.78 -1.58
C ALA A 99 11.87 -2.08 -1.02
N LEU A 100 11.89 -1.73 0.27
CA LEU A 100 13.04 -1.19 1.00
C LEU A 100 14.04 -2.28 1.45
N GLY A 101 13.73 -3.56 1.26
CA GLY A 101 14.55 -4.67 1.75
C GLY A 101 14.50 -4.86 3.26
N LEU A 102 13.44 -4.36 3.92
CA LEU A 102 13.22 -4.50 5.37
C LEU A 102 12.43 -5.77 5.74
N ALA A 103 11.72 -6.35 4.78
CA ALA A 103 10.92 -7.56 4.97
C ALA A 103 11.00 -8.49 3.76
N LEU A 104 10.83 -9.80 4.00
CA LEU A 104 10.63 -10.80 2.96
C LEU A 104 9.15 -10.87 2.55
N LYS A 105 8.90 -11.32 1.32
CA LYS A 105 7.53 -11.57 0.83
C LYS A 105 6.91 -12.74 1.57
N CYS A 106 5.79 -12.50 2.24
CA CYS A 106 4.95 -13.51 2.86
C CYS A 106 3.52 -12.96 2.94
N ASP A 107 2.53 -13.80 2.67
CA ASP A 107 1.14 -13.39 2.65
C ASP A 107 0.64 -13.08 4.08
N VAL A 108 -0.05 -11.96 4.22
CA VAL A 108 -0.73 -11.57 5.48
C VAL A 108 -2.22 -11.75 5.27
N VAL A 109 -2.86 -12.52 6.14
CA VAL A 109 -4.27 -12.91 5.98
C VAL A 109 -5.06 -12.60 7.24
N ILE A 110 -6.22 -11.97 7.07
CA ILE A 110 -7.25 -11.86 8.11
C ILE A 110 -8.34 -12.89 7.78
N GLN A 111 -8.57 -13.84 8.67
CA GLN A 111 -9.52 -14.94 8.49
C GLN A 111 -10.50 -15.01 9.67
N PHE A 112 -11.79 -15.01 9.36
CA PHE A 112 -12.81 -15.43 10.32
C PHE A 112 -12.80 -16.95 10.43
N LYS A 113 -12.74 -17.47 11.66
CA LYS A 113 -12.85 -18.91 11.95
C LYS A 113 -14.20 -19.17 12.64
N SER A 114 -14.77 -20.34 12.38
CA SER A 114 -15.96 -20.85 13.08
C SER A 114 -15.59 -21.47 14.41
#